data_AF-A0A191WIR3-F1
#
_entry.id   AF-A0A191WIR3-F1
#
_cell.length_a   1.000
_cell.length_b   1.000
_cell.length_c   1.000
_cell.angle_alpha   90.00
_cell.angle_beta   90.00
_cell.angle_gamma   90.00
#
_symmetry.space_group_name_H-M   'P 1'
#
loop_
_entity.id
_entity.type
_entity.pdbx_description
1 polymer ?
#
loop_
_entity_poly.entity_id
_entity_poly.type
_entity_poly.pdbx_seq_one_letter_code
_entity_poly.pdbx_strand_id
1 'polypeptide(L)'
;MAGFLVRRRLAARELQAHDAELAKRAASALLAVDEGIRAASEEVCFAEAEMGADAIDGAWAVIAVVRRHLSDAFRLNRLNHDAMPGTPDVVRARSELIVRVCEWAEHVLGELTSTLADRVAQGRRAPVVVAVTEVRVAQNGVAQTRTLQARTDAAGSPPTLVIAEAHAHLIRLRAARSALDAATTAAGQGTTGTGRATQVARATRAARATPPRPLATSLQRAIEAADRTLDLARSTVAEHRGRIGAEALTRLAEAEHLRIDLRHGLGAAQSTASLLIREDHRTLATTIAQHIATLASDAVLLARRDLAASRPPSRRGEG
;
A
#
# COMPACT_ATOMS: atom_id res chain seq x y z
N MET A 1 8.23 -51.30 -38.45
CA MET A 1 8.78 -49.96 -38.79
C MET A 1 7.71 -48.91 -39.12
N ALA A 2 6.60 -49.23 -39.82
CA ALA A 2 5.56 -48.25 -40.19
C ALA A 2 4.81 -47.60 -39.00
N GLY A 3 4.52 -48.34 -37.93
CA GLY A 3 3.75 -47.83 -36.79
C GLY A 3 4.45 -46.76 -35.94
N PHE A 4 5.79 -46.74 -35.90
CA PHE A 4 6.55 -45.74 -35.14
C PHE A 4 6.50 -44.35 -35.78
N LEU A 5 6.64 -44.30 -37.12
CA LEU A 5 6.56 -43.04 -37.89
C LEU A 5 5.16 -42.42 -37.83
N VAL A 6 4.11 -43.25 -37.82
CA VAL A 6 2.72 -42.79 -37.67
C VAL A 6 2.49 -42.20 -36.28
N ARG A 7 2.91 -42.89 -35.21
CA ARG A 7 2.82 -42.36 -33.83
C ARG A 7 3.59 -41.05 -33.67
N ARG A 8 4.80 -40.95 -34.23
CA ARG A 8 5.61 -39.72 -34.20
C ARG A 8 4.92 -38.54 -34.89
N ARG A 9 4.25 -38.78 -36.03
CA ARG A 9 3.48 -37.75 -36.73
C ARG A 9 2.22 -37.33 -35.98
N LEU A 10 1.53 -38.27 -35.33
CA LEU A 10 0.36 -37.97 -34.48
C LEU A 10 0.78 -37.10 -33.28
N ALA A 11 1.83 -37.49 -32.55
CA ALA A 11 2.35 -36.72 -31.41
C ALA A 11 2.79 -35.31 -31.82
N ALA A 12 3.42 -35.14 -32.99
CA ALA A 12 3.79 -33.82 -33.50
C ALA A 12 2.57 -32.94 -33.83
N ARG A 13 1.48 -33.54 -34.36
CA ARG A 13 0.23 -32.83 -34.62
C ARG A 13 -0.50 -32.44 -33.33
N GLU A 14 -0.52 -33.33 -32.34
CA GLU A 14 -1.09 -33.05 -31.02
C GLU A 14 -0.35 -31.89 -30.35
N LEU A 15 0.97 -31.90 -30.39
CA LEU A 15 1.80 -30.81 -29.85
C LEU A 15 1.53 -29.48 -30.58
N GLN A 16 1.43 -29.51 -31.91
CA GLN A 16 1.10 -28.32 -32.69
C GLN A 16 -0.29 -27.76 -32.36
N ALA A 17 -1.27 -28.64 -32.14
CA ALA A 17 -2.62 -28.23 -31.72
C ALA A 17 -2.61 -27.62 -30.31
N HIS A 18 -1.86 -28.21 -29.39
CA HIS A 18 -1.67 -27.67 -28.04
C HIS A 18 -1.03 -26.27 -28.07
N ASP A 19 0.01 -26.09 -28.87
CA ASP A 19 0.69 -24.79 -29.02
C ASP A 19 -0.23 -23.72 -29.61
N ALA A 20 -1.09 -24.10 -30.56
CA ALA A 20 -2.08 -23.20 -31.15
C ALA A 20 -3.15 -22.78 -30.12
N GLU A 21 -3.64 -23.71 -29.30
CA GLU A 21 -4.60 -23.40 -28.25
C GLU A 21 -3.98 -22.50 -27.17
N LEU A 22 -2.72 -22.76 -26.80
CA LEU A 22 -1.98 -21.91 -25.87
C LEU A 22 -1.81 -20.48 -26.44
N ALA A 23 -1.47 -20.33 -27.72
CA ALA A 23 -1.37 -19.03 -28.37
C ALA A 23 -2.71 -18.28 -28.38
N LYS A 24 -3.81 -18.99 -28.66
CA LYS A 24 -5.16 -18.43 -28.60
C LYS A 24 -5.53 -17.98 -27.19
N ARG A 25 -5.24 -18.79 -26.17
CA ARG A 25 -5.45 -18.45 -24.76
C ARG A 25 -4.64 -17.20 -24.37
N ALA A 26 -3.37 -17.13 -24.77
CA ALA A 26 -2.52 -15.97 -24.51
C ALA A 26 -3.10 -14.68 -25.13
N ALA A 27 -3.54 -14.74 -26.39
CA ALA A 27 -4.17 -13.61 -27.07
C ALA A 27 -5.48 -13.16 -26.40
N SER A 28 -6.34 -14.12 -26.02
CA SER A 28 -7.60 -13.83 -25.31
C SER A 28 -7.34 -13.20 -23.94
N ALA A 29 -6.35 -13.70 -23.19
CA ALA A 29 -6.02 -13.18 -21.87
C ALA A 29 -5.48 -11.74 -21.93
N LEU A 30 -4.70 -11.39 -22.97
CA LEU A 30 -4.26 -10.01 -23.19
C LEU A 30 -5.42 -9.04 -23.36
N LEU A 31 -6.44 -9.43 -24.14
CA LEU A 31 -7.64 -8.62 -24.34
C LEU A 31 -8.48 -8.51 -23.06
N ALA A 32 -8.61 -9.61 -22.31
CA ALA A 32 -9.32 -9.63 -21.04
C ALA A 32 -8.69 -8.69 -20.01
N VAL A 33 -7.36 -8.71 -19.87
CA VAL A 33 -6.64 -7.79 -18.97
C VAL A 33 -6.75 -6.34 -19.43
N ASP A 34 -6.64 -6.06 -20.73
CA ASP A 34 -6.79 -4.71 -21.28
C ASP A 34 -8.17 -4.13 -20.93
N GLU A 35 -9.23 -4.95 -21.06
CA GLU A 35 -10.56 -4.57 -20.65
C GLU A 35 -10.71 -4.44 -19.13
N GLY A 36 -10.11 -5.35 -18.37
CA GLY A 36 -10.05 -5.26 -16.90
C GLY A 36 -9.37 -3.98 -16.41
N ILE A 37 -8.36 -3.48 -17.12
CA ILE A 37 -7.72 -2.19 -16.81
C ILE A 37 -8.70 -1.04 -17.02
N ARG A 38 -9.53 -1.06 -18.08
CA ARG A 38 -10.56 -0.03 -18.30
C ARG A 38 -11.58 -0.06 -17.18
N ALA A 39 -12.15 -1.23 -16.90
CA ALA A 39 -13.13 -1.40 -15.84
C ALA A 39 -12.58 -0.97 -14.47
N ALA A 40 -11.36 -1.40 -14.10
CA ALA A 40 -10.74 -0.98 -12.85
C ALA A 40 -10.45 0.52 -12.79
N SER A 41 -10.12 1.15 -13.93
CA SER A 41 -9.94 2.61 -13.99
C SER A 41 -11.26 3.34 -13.76
N GLU A 42 -12.37 2.84 -14.30
CA GLU A 42 -13.72 3.37 -14.07
C GLU A 42 -14.13 3.22 -12.59
N GLU A 43 -13.85 2.08 -11.97
CA GLU A 43 -14.08 1.84 -10.54
C GLU A 43 -13.27 2.80 -9.65
N VAL A 44 -12.01 3.10 -10.03
CA VAL A 44 -11.21 4.11 -9.32
C VAL A 44 -11.84 5.49 -9.42
N CYS A 45 -12.26 5.91 -10.62
CA CYS A 45 -12.96 7.18 -10.82
C CYS A 45 -14.26 7.25 -10.00
N PHE A 46 -15.03 6.16 -9.98
CA PHE A 46 -16.26 6.08 -9.19
C PHE A 46 -15.97 6.18 -7.68
N ALA A 47 -14.98 5.43 -7.19
CA ALA A 47 -14.55 5.48 -5.80
C ALA A 47 -14.04 6.87 -5.38
N GLU A 48 -13.31 7.56 -6.27
CA GLU A 48 -12.88 8.95 -6.06
C GLU A 48 -14.05 9.91 -5.97
N ALA A 49 -15.08 9.76 -6.81
CA ALA A 49 -16.28 10.58 -6.75
C ALA A 49 -17.08 10.38 -5.45
N GLU A 50 -17.16 9.14 -4.94
CA GLU A 50 -17.91 8.80 -3.73
C GLU A 50 -17.18 9.14 -2.43
N MET A 51 -15.84 9.02 -2.41
CA MET A 51 -15.04 9.08 -1.17
C MET A 51 -13.94 10.15 -1.17
N GLY A 52 -13.67 10.77 -2.33
CA GLY A 52 -12.58 11.73 -2.52
C GLY A 52 -11.22 11.11 -2.86
N ALA A 53 -10.28 11.95 -3.30
CA ALA A 53 -8.98 11.54 -3.81
C ALA A 53 -8.10 10.79 -2.80
N ASP A 54 -8.18 11.12 -1.51
CA ASP A 54 -7.38 10.46 -0.46
C ASP A 54 -7.74 8.97 -0.32
N ALA A 55 -8.98 8.59 -0.65
CA ALA A 55 -9.46 7.22 -0.52
C ALA A 55 -8.94 6.28 -1.62
N ILE A 56 -8.50 6.83 -2.76
CA ILE A 56 -7.93 6.10 -3.89
C ILE A 56 -6.40 6.15 -3.93
N ASP A 57 -5.76 6.58 -2.84
CA ASP A 57 -4.30 6.71 -2.78
C ASP A 57 -3.58 5.42 -3.22
N GLY A 58 -2.66 5.56 -4.17
CA GLY A 58 -1.91 4.46 -4.78
C GLY A 58 -2.66 3.62 -5.83
N ALA A 59 -3.98 3.76 -6.01
CA ALA A 59 -4.75 2.93 -6.96
C ALA A 59 -4.27 3.10 -8.42
N TRP A 60 -4.06 4.35 -8.84
CA TRP A 60 -3.53 4.67 -10.17
C TRP A 60 -2.10 4.14 -10.39
N ALA A 61 -1.29 4.07 -9.34
CA ALA A 61 0.05 3.51 -9.41
C ALA A 61 0.00 1.99 -9.66
N VAL A 62 -0.95 1.28 -9.04
CA VAL A 62 -1.19 -0.15 -9.31
C VAL A 62 -1.59 -0.36 -10.77
N ILE A 63 -2.55 0.41 -11.27
CA ILE A 63 -2.98 0.34 -12.68
C ILE A 63 -1.81 0.62 -13.64
N ALA A 64 -0.94 1.59 -13.33
CA ALA A 64 0.23 1.90 -14.14
C ALA A 64 1.23 0.73 -14.20
N VAL A 65 1.45 0.02 -13.10
CA VAL A 65 2.31 -1.18 -13.06
C VAL A 65 1.71 -2.28 -13.94
N VAL A 66 0.41 -2.54 -13.83
CA VAL A 66 -0.28 -3.53 -14.68
C VAL A 66 -0.18 -3.17 -16.16
N ARG A 67 -0.43 -1.90 -16.54
CA ARG A 67 -0.29 -1.43 -17.93
C ARG A 67 1.11 -1.65 -18.50
N ARG A 68 2.16 -1.44 -17.69
CA ARG A 68 3.54 -1.66 -18.11
C ARG A 68 3.80 -3.14 -18.43
N HIS A 69 3.42 -4.04 -17.53
CA HIS A 69 3.58 -5.48 -17.74
C HIS A 69 2.73 -5.99 -18.91
N LEU A 70 1.51 -5.46 -19.08
CA LEU A 70 0.67 -5.79 -20.23
C LEU A 70 1.30 -5.31 -21.55
N SER A 71 1.92 -4.13 -21.57
CA SER A 71 2.64 -3.62 -22.74
C SER A 71 3.82 -4.52 -23.13
N ASP A 72 4.57 -5.01 -22.14
CA ASP A 72 5.65 -5.97 -22.33
C ASP A 72 5.10 -7.31 -22.87
N ALA A 73 3.97 -7.79 -22.35
CA ALA A 73 3.30 -9.01 -22.82
C ALA A 73 2.80 -8.87 -24.27
N PHE A 74 2.23 -7.72 -24.66
CA PHE A 74 1.88 -7.43 -26.05
C PHE A 74 3.11 -7.42 -26.97
N ARG A 75 4.25 -6.92 -26.48
CA ARG A 75 5.52 -6.98 -27.24
C ARG A 75 5.96 -8.42 -27.45
N LEU A 76 5.90 -9.27 -26.42
CA LEU A 76 6.19 -10.70 -26.55
C LEU A 76 5.23 -11.38 -27.53
N ASN A 77 3.95 -11.01 -27.50
CA ASN A 77 2.96 -11.58 -28.41
C ASN A 77 3.23 -11.18 -29.87
N ARG A 78 3.67 -9.94 -30.13
CA ARG A 78 4.11 -9.54 -31.48
C ARG A 78 5.28 -10.38 -31.97
N LEU A 79 6.30 -10.62 -31.13
CA LEU A 79 7.44 -11.49 -31.48
C LEU A 79 7.03 -12.92 -31.84
N ASN A 80 5.91 -13.43 -31.30
CA ASN A 80 5.38 -14.74 -31.67
C ASN A 80 4.72 -14.76 -33.06
N HIS A 81 4.27 -13.60 -33.56
CA HIS A 81 3.60 -13.43 -34.86
C HIS A 81 4.50 -12.76 -35.91
N ASP A 82 5.73 -12.39 -35.55
CA ASP A 82 6.73 -11.88 -36.49
C ASP A 82 7.07 -12.92 -37.55
N ALA A 83 7.62 -12.47 -38.69
CA ALA A 83 8.00 -13.34 -39.80
C ALA A 83 9.01 -14.45 -39.41
N MET A 84 9.80 -14.23 -38.35
CA MET A 84 10.78 -15.18 -37.81
C MET A 84 10.61 -15.30 -36.29
N PRO A 85 9.59 -16.05 -35.80
CA PRO A 85 9.22 -16.06 -34.39
C PRO A 85 10.18 -16.88 -33.50
N GLY A 86 11.08 -17.66 -34.10
CA GLY A 86 12.02 -18.57 -33.42
C GLY A 86 11.59 -20.04 -33.51
N THR A 87 12.18 -20.90 -32.68
CA THR A 87 11.78 -22.31 -32.62
C THR A 87 10.41 -22.46 -31.93
N PRO A 88 9.65 -23.54 -32.20
CA PRO A 88 8.36 -23.78 -31.56
C PRO A 88 8.41 -23.75 -30.03
N ASP A 89 9.48 -24.30 -29.43
CA ASP A 89 9.65 -24.31 -27.97
C ASP A 89 9.81 -22.90 -27.38
N VAL A 90 10.51 -22.02 -28.10
CA VAL A 90 10.67 -20.62 -27.68
C VAL A 90 9.34 -19.87 -27.78
N VAL A 91 8.56 -20.10 -28.84
CA VAL A 91 7.22 -19.51 -29.00
C VAL A 91 6.28 -19.99 -27.90
N ARG A 92 6.28 -21.29 -27.60
CA ARG A 92 5.52 -21.88 -26.49
C ARG A 92 5.88 -21.25 -25.15
N ALA A 93 7.17 -21.19 -24.81
CA ALA A 93 7.64 -20.60 -23.56
C ALA A 93 7.24 -19.11 -23.41
N ARG A 94 7.26 -18.34 -24.51
CA ARG A 94 6.76 -16.95 -24.51
C ARG A 94 5.24 -16.89 -24.32
N SER A 95 4.47 -17.75 -24.98
CA SER A 95 3.01 -17.81 -24.81
C SER A 95 2.61 -18.18 -23.38
N GLU A 96 3.32 -19.13 -22.76
CA GLU A 96 3.11 -19.46 -21.33
C GLU A 96 3.45 -18.27 -20.42
N LEU A 97 4.51 -17.52 -20.72
CA LEU A 97 4.86 -16.32 -19.97
C LEU A 97 3.78 -15.25 -20.10
N ILE A 98 3.24 -15.02 -21.31
CA ILE A 98 2.14 -14.09 -21.53
C ILE A 98 0.93 -14.48 -20.68
N VAL A 99 0.54 -15.76 -20.71
CA VAL A 99 -0.58 -16.26 -19.87
C VAL A 99 -0.33 -15.98 -18.39
N ARG A 100 0.87 -16.31 -17.87
CA ARG A 100 1.21 -16.05 -16.45
C ARG A 100 1.15 -14.56 -16.09
N VAL A 101 1.61 -13.67 -16.97
CA VAL A 101 1.54 -12.23 -16.76
C VAL A 101 0.09 -11.75 -16.76
N CYS A 102 -0.75 -12.28 -17.65
CA CYS A 102 -2.16 -11.91 -17.69
C CYS A 102 -2.92 -12.41 -16.45
N GLU A 103 -2.69 -13.64 -16.01
CA GLU A 103 -3.29 -14.19 -14.78
C GLU A 103 -2.90 -13.36 -13.54
N TRP A 104 -1.63 -12.95 -13.46
CA TRP A 104 -1.16 -12.01 -12.44
C TRP A 104 -1.90 -10.67 -12.50
N ALA A 105 -2.05 -10.10 -13.70
CA ALA A 105 -2.71 -8.82 -13.90
C ALA A 105 -4.19 -8.86 -13.53
N GLU A 106 -4.92 -9.91 -13.95
CA GLU A 106 -6.33 -10.11 -13.58
C GLU A 106 -6.50 -10.19 -12.05
N HIS A 107 -5.63 -10.94 -11.37
CA HIS A 107 -5.67 -11.03 -9.91
C HIS A 107 -5.43 -9.66 -9.25
N VAL A 108 -4.41 -8.91 -9.68
CA VAL A 108 -4.12 -7.58 -9.13
C VAL A 108 -5.27 -6.60 -9.35
N LEU A 109 -5.89 -6.61 -10.53
CA LEU A 109 -7.02 -5.73 -10.84
C LEU A 109 -8.27 -6.13 -10.03
N GLY A 110 -8.54 -7.43 -9.87
CA GLY A 110 -9.65 -7.92 -9.03
C GLY A 110 -9.51 -7.55 -7.55
N GLU A 111 -8.30 -7.67 -7.00
CA GLU A 111 -8.03 -7.28 -5.61
C GLU A 111 -8.18 -5.76 -5.42
N LEU A 112 -7.74 -4.97 -6.40
CA LEU A 112 -7.92 -3.51 -6.38
C LEU A 112 -9.40 -3.14 -6.38
N THR A 113 -10.19 -3.67 -7.32
CA THR A 113 -11.62 -3.35 -7.41
C THR A 113 -12.38 -3.83 -6.18
N SER A 114 -12.09 -5.01 -5.65
CA SER A 114 -12.68 -5.49 -4.40
C SER A 114 -12.35 -4.58 -3.22
N THR A 115 -11.08 -4.16 -3.09
CA THR A 115 -10.66 -3.26 -2.01
C THR A 115 -11.38 -1.91 -2.09
N LEU A 116 -11.57 -1.38 -3.30
CA LEU A 116 -12.31 -0.14 -3.51
C LEU A 116 -13.79 -0.31 -3.17
N ALA A 117 -14.42 -1.39 -3.63
CA ALA A 117 -15.82 -1.69 -3.32
C ALA A 117 -16.06 -1.82 -1.81
N ASP A 118 -15.15 -2.47 -1.08
CA ASP A 118 -15.21 -2.58 0.37
C ASP A 118 -15.09 -1.21 1.06
N ARG A 119 -14.20 -0.34 0.59
CA ARG A 119 -14.07 1.03 1.11
C ARG A 119 -15.33 1.85 0.85
N VAL A 120 -15.90 1.78 -0.35
CA VAL A 120 -17.15 2.47 -0.69
C VAL A 120 -18.29 1.97 0.20
N ALA A 121 -18.42 0.65 0.36
CA ALA A 121 -19.45 0.05 1.21
C ALA A 121 -19.29 0.48 2.68
N GLN A 122 -18.06 0.55 3.19
CA GLN A 122 -17.77 1.06 4.53
C GLN A 122 -18.12 2.54 4.67
N GLY A 123 -17.73 3.38 3.69
CA GLY A 123 -18.04 4.81 3.65
C GLY A 123 -19.55 5.07 3.69
N ARG A 124 -20.34 4.32 2.92
CA ARG A 124 -21.81 4.41 2.91
C ARG A 124 -22.46 3.93 4.21
N ARG A 125 -21.86 2.97 4.93
CA ARG A 125 -22.37 2.47 6.22
C ARG A 125 -22.06 3.40 7.39
N ALA A 126 -20.97 4.16 7.34
CA ALA A 126 -20.54 5.06 8.40
C ALA A 126 -21.64 6.01 8.91
N PRO A 127 -22.37 6.77 8.07
CA PRO A 127 -23.42 7.69 8.55
C PRO A 127 -24.58 6.97 9.25
N VAL A 128 -24.96 5.77 8.79
CA VAL A 128 -26.02 4.97 9.41
C VAL A 128 -25.60 4.49 10.80
N VAL A 129 -24.35 4.01 10.93
CA VAL A 129 -23.80 3.58 12.22
C VAL A 129 -23.77 4.76 13.19
N VAL A 130 -23.33 5.94 12.72
CA VAL A 130 -23.32 7.16 13.52
C VAL A 130 -24.73 7.52 14.01
N ALA A 131 -25.72 7.58 13.12
CA ALA A 131 -27.11 7.87 13.48
C ALA A 131 -27.69 6.87 14.50
N VAL A 132 -27.45 5.57 14.31
CA VAL A 132 -27.88 4.53 15.27
C VAL A 132 -27.19 4.72 16.63
N THR A 133 -25.90 5.07 16.65
CA THR A 133 -25.20 5.34 17.91
C THR A 133 -25.72 6.59 18.61
N GLU A 134 -26.08 7.65 17.89
CA GLU A 134 -26.74 8.84 18.45
C GLU A 134 -28.04 8.50 19.16
N VAL A 135 -28.91 7.73 18.49
CA VAL A 135 -30.19 7.30 19.07
C VAL A 135 -29.97 6.45 20.32
N ARG A 136 -29.01 5.51 20.30
CA ARG A 136 -28.70 4.67 21.46
C ARG A 136 -28.13 5.46 22.63
N VAL A 137 -27.23 6.43 22.37
CA VAL A 137 -26.68 7.31 23.41
C VAL A 137 -27.79 8.15 24.04
N ALA A 138 -28.71 8.69 23.23
CA ALA A 138 -29.86 9.44 23.73
C ALA A 138 -30.78 8.57 24.60
N GLN A 139 -31.12 7.36 24.15
CA GLN A 139 -31.96 6.43 24.89
C GLN A 139 -31.35 6.01 26.23
N ASN A 140 -30.05 5.70 26.25
CA ASN A 140 -29.34 5.35 27.48
C ASN A 140 -29.30 6.53 28.47
N GLY A 141 -29.09 7.75 27.97
CA GLY A 141 -29.14 8.95 28.79
C GLY A 141 -30.49 9.14 29.48
N VAL A 142 -31.59 8.94 28.73
CA VAL A 142 -32.97 9.03 29.27
C VAL A 142 -33.26 7.94 30.30
N ALA A 143 -32.83 6.70 30.06
CA ALA A 143 -33.00 5.61 31.01
C ALA A 143 -32.25 5.88 32.31
N GLN A 144 -31.05 6.44 32.23
CA GLN A 144 -30.17 6.67 33.37
C GLN A 144 -30.58 7.88 34.22
N THR A 145 -31.11 8.95 33.62
CA THR A 145 -31.77 10.02 34.38
C THR A 145 -33.00 9.53 35.12
N ARG A 146 -33.82 8.66 34.49
CA ARG A 146 -34.99 8.08 35.13
C ARG A 146 -34.63 7.21 36.35
N THR A 147 -33.54 6.43 36.28
CA THR A 147 -33.08 5.64 37.43
C THR A 147 -32.50 6.49 38.55
N LEU A 148 -31.76 7.56 38.23
CA LEU A 148 -31.31 8.52 39.23
C LEU A 148 -32.48 9.22 39.93
N GLN A 149 -33.51 9.59 39.17
CA GLN A 149 -34.72 10.22 39.72
C GLN A 149 -35.53 9.27 40.61
N ALA A 150 -35.70 8.01 40.17
CA ALA A 150 -36.34 7.00 41.01
C ALA A 150 -35.56 6.75 42.33
N ARG A 151 -34.22 6.86 42.31
CA ARG A 151 -33.40 6.74 43.52
C ARG A 151 -33.52 7.97 44.43
N THR A 152 -33.65 9.18 43.90
CA THR A 152 -33.94 10.38 44.73
C THR A 152 -35.32 10.31 45.35
N ASP A 153 -36.30 9.78 44.63
CA ASP A 153 -37.67 9.68 45.12
C ASP A 153 -37.79 8.58 46.21
N ALA A 154 -37.00 7.51 46.08
CA ALA A 154 -37.02 6.37 47.01
C ALA A 154 -36.11 6.55 48.24
N ALA A 155 -35.00 7.30 48.13
CA ALA A 155 -34.09 7.55 49.23
C ALA A 155 -34.18 9.04 49.61
N GLY A 156 -34.64 9.34 50.82
CA GLY A 156 -34.44 10.65 51.46
C GLY A 156 -32.97 10.94 51.77
N SER A 157 -32.07 10.71 50.82
CA SER A 157 -30.63 10.90 50.89
C SER A 157 -30.29 12.39 50.93
N PRO A 158 -29.16 12.78 51.56
CA PRO A 158 -28.75 14.17 51.61
C PRO A 158 -28.55 14.67 50.16
N PRO A 159 -29.20 15.78 49.79
CA PRO A 159 -29.28 16.25 48.40
C PRO A 159 -27.90 16.45 47.76
N THR A 160 -26.87 16.72 48.57
CA THR A 160 -25.51 17.02 48.13
C THR A 160 -24.81 15.87 47.41
N LEU A 161 -24.99 14.61 47.86
CA LEU A 161 -24.32 13.45 47.23
C LEU A 161 -24.94 13.10 45.87
N VAL A 162 -26.28 13.14 45.80
CA VAL A 162 -27.02 12.90 44.55
C VAL A 162 -26.72 13.98 43.51
N ILE A 163 -26.67 15.25 43.92
CA ILE A 163 -26.32 16.37 43.03
C ILE A 163 -24.90 16.21 42.47
N ALA A 164 -23.94 15.76 43.29
CA ALA A 164 -22.56 15.53 42.84
C ALA A 164 -22.46 14.39 41.80
N GLU A 165 -23.15 13.26 42.02
CA GLU A 165 -23.21 12.15 41.07
C GLU A 165 -23.92 12.53 39.77
N ALA A 166 -25.04 13.25 39.86
CA ALA A 166 -25.77 13.77 38.70
C ALA A 166 -24.91 14.74 37.88
N HIS A 167 -24.16 15.64 38.52
CA HIS A 167 -23.21 16.52 37.84
C HIS A 167 -22.08 15.74 37.15
N ALA A 168 -21.47 14.77 37.82
CA ALA A 168 -20.43 13.94 37.23
C ALA A 168 -20.94 13.14 36.02
N HIS A 169 -22.21 12.71 36.05
CA HIS A 169 -22.86 12.03 34.94
C HIS A 169 -23.16 12.98 33.77
N LEU A 170 -23.65 14.19 34.03
CA LEU A 170 -23.87 15.22 33.00
C LEU A 170 -22.56 15.61 32.30
N ILE A 171 -21.45 15.71 33.02
CA ILE A 171 -20.13 15.96 32.44
C ILE A 171 -19.75 14.83 31.48
N ARG A 172 -19.94 13.56 31.89
CA ARG A 172 -19.68 12.39 31.04
C ARG A 172 -20.57 12.35 29.79
N LEU A 173 -21.85 12.65 29.92
CA LEU A 173 -22.78 12.71 28.79
C LEU A 173 -22.42 13.84 27.80
N ARG A 174 -22.05 15.02 28.30
CA ARG A 174 -21.59 16.13 27.44
C ARG A 174 -20.30 15.77 26.71
N ALA A 175 -19.35 15.13 27.39
CA ALA A 175 -18.13 14.64 26.76
C ALA A 175 -18.43 13.62 25.65
N ALA A 176 -19.29 12.63 25.92
CA ALA A 176 -19.71 11.64 24.94
C ALA A 176 -20.42 12.27 23.74
N ARG A 177 -21.31 13.23 23.97
CA ARG A 177 -22.03 13.95 22.91
C ARG A 177 -21.09 14.81 22.06
N SER A 178 -20.15 15.53 22.69
CA SER A 178 -19.14 16.30 21.95
C SER A 178 -18.21 15.42 21.11
N ALA A 179 -17.87 14.22 21.59
CA ALA A 179 -17.08 13.25 20.83
C ALA A 179 -17.87 12.68 19.64
N LEU A 180 -19.19 12.53 19.79
CA LEU A 180 -20.09 12.09 18.74
C LEU A 180 -20.32 13.20 17.69
N ASP A 181 -20.54 14.44 18.12
CA ASP A 181 -20.65 15.62 17.24
C ASP A 181 -19.35 15.85 16.44
N ALA A 182 -18.19 15.57 17.04
CA ALA A 182 -16.90 15.59 16.34
C ALA A 182 -16.79 14.44 15.31
N ALA A 183 -17.35 13.27 15.60
CA ALA A 183 -17.37 12.14 14.66
C ALA A 183 -18.37 12.38 13.50
N THR A 184 -19.51 13.01 13.77
CA THR A 184 -20.53 13.35 12.75
C THR A 184 -20.06 14.47 11.84
N THR A 185 -19.39 15.50 12.38
CA THR A 185 -18.74 16.53 11.56
C THR A 185 -17.58 15.97 10.74
N ALA A 186 -16.77 15.06 11.30
CA ALA A 186 -15.74 14.36 10.53
C ALA A 186 -16.34 13.47 9.41
N ALA A 187 -17.48 12.83 9.65
CA ALA A 187 -18.19 12.04 8.64
C ALA A 187 -18.88 12.92 7.58
N GLY A 188 -19.42 14.08 7.97
CA GLY A 188 -20.11 15.02 7.08
C GLY A 188 -19.17 15.95 6.29
N GLN A 189 -17.94 16.16 6.74
CA GLN A 189 -16.92 16.95 6.04
C GLN A 189 -16.15 16.15 4.97
N GLY A 190 -16.52 14.89 4.71
CA GLY A 190 -15.97 14.07 3.63
C GLY A 190 -16.38 14.49 2.21
N THR A 191 -16.96 15.69 2.02
CA THR A 191 -17.52 16.09 0.72
C THR A 191 -17.19 17.50 0.23
N THR A 192 -16.46 18.35 0.97
CA THR A 192 -16.08 19.67 0.45
C THR A 192 -14.72 20.17 0.94
N GLY A 193 -13.75 20.15 0.02
CA GLY A 193 -12.78 21.21 -0.21
C GLY A 193 -11.96 21.78 0.96
N THR A 194 -10.68 21.41 0.96
CA THR A 194 -9.49 22.29 1.14
C THR A 194 -9.26 23.02 2.47
N GLY A 195 -8.18 22.63 3.15
CA GLY A 195 -7.21 23.60 3.70
C GLY A 195 -7.02 23.70 5.21
N ARG A 196 -7.85 23.09 6.06
CA ARG A 196 -7.64 23.12 7.54
C ARG A 196 -7.58 21.75 8.23
N ALA A 197 -7.82 20.65 7.48
CA ALA A 197 -7.75 19.29 8.00
C ALA A 197 -6.31 18.85 8.35
N THR A 198 -5.29 19.41 7.70
CA THR A 198 -3.86 19.09 7.99
C THR A 198 -3.38 19.62 9.33
N GLN A 199 -4.01 20.66 9.89
CA GLN A 199 -3.60 21.24 11.17
C GLN A 199 -4.29 20.55 12.36
N VAL A 200 -5.58 20.21 12.22
CA VAL A 200 -6.35 19.55 13.28
C VAL A 200 -6.08 18.05 13.32
N ALA A 201 -5.94 17.36 12.18
CA ALA A 201 -5.52 15.94 12.16
C ALA A 201 -4.10 15.74 12.74
N ARG A 202 -3.26 16.78 12.73
CA ARG A 202 -1.95 16.77 13.41
C ARG A 202 -2.09 17.03 14.92
N ALA A 203 -3.02 17.88 15.34
CA ALA A 203 -3.31 18.17 16.74
C ALA A 203 -4.01 16.99 17.47
N THR A 204 -4.98 16.31 16.84
CA THR A 204 -5.60 15.09 17.40
C THR A 204 -4.68 13.87 17.35
N ARG A 205 -3.73 13.81 16.40
CA ARG A 205 -2.69 12.77 16.32
C ARG A 205 -1.53 12.99 17.30
N ALA A 206 -1.28 14.23 17.72
CA ALA A 206 -0.35 14.55 18.80
C ALA A 206 -0.93 14.27 20.20
N ALA A 207 -2.26 14.33 20.36
CA ALA A 207 -2.94 14.11 21.64
C ALA A 207 -3.30 12.64 21.94
N ARG A 208 -3.16 11.73 20.96
CA ARG A 208 -3.41 10.29 21.11
C ARG A 208 -2.15 9.51 20.75
N ALA A 209 -1.31 9.21 21.73
CA ALA A 209 -0.24 8.24 21.53
C ALA A 209 -0.85 6.87 21.14
N THR A 210 -0.45 6.42 19.94
CA THR A 210 -0.41 5.05 19.37
C THR A 210 -1.70 4.22 19.30
N PRO A 211 -2.28 4.08 18.09
CA PRO A 211 -2.58 2.75 17.52
C PRO A 211 -2.16 2.67 16.02
N PRO A 212 -2.21 1.49 15.36
CA PRO A 212 -1.30 1.15 14.27
C PRO A 212 -1.63 1.93 13.00
N ARG A 213 -0.59 2.49 12.38
CA ARG A 213 -0.66 2.89 10.96
C ARG A 213 -1.00 1.64 10.14
N PRO A 214 -1.86 1.72 9.11
CA PRO A 214 -1.99 0.60 8.19
C PRO A 214 -0.59 0.24 7.66
N LEU A 215 -0.17 -0.99 7.91
CA LEU A 215 1.20 -1.46 7.72
C LEU A 215 1.64 -1.39 6.25
N ALA A 216 0.70 -1.40 5.31
CA ALA A 216 0.92 -1.11 3.88
C ALA A 216 1.50 0.29 3.63
N THR A 217 0.91 1.34 4.23
CA THR A 217 1.45 2.71 4.15
C THR A 217 2.77 2.83 4.92
N SER A 218 3.05 1.92 5.86
CA SER A 218 4.34 1.87 6.57
C SER A 218 5.43 1.27 5.70
N LEU A 219 5.15 0.17 5.00
CA LEU A 219 6.07 -0.46 4.05
C LEU A 219 6.43 0.51 2.92
N GLN A 220 5.44 1.12 2.30
CA GLN A 220 5.67 2.08 1.21
C GLN A 220 6.54 3.25 1.67
N ARG A 221 6.20 3.87 2.81
CA ARG A 221 7.01 4.96 3.40
C ARG A 221 8.41 4.50 3.79
N ALA A 222 8.59 3.25 4.23
CA ALA A 222 9.89 2.70 4.58
C ALA A 222 10.75 2.46 3.33
N ILE A 223 10.15 1.97 2.24
CA ILE A 223 10.84 1.79 0.95
C ILE A 223 11.23 3.16 0.37
N GLU A 224 10.31 4.13 0.35
CA GLU A 224 10.61 5.50 -0.11
C GLU A 224 11.67 6.19 0.75
N ALA A 225 11.66 5.97 2.07
CA ALA A 225 12.71 6.47 2.95
C ALA A 225 14.06 5.84 2.62
N ALA A 226 14.12 4.51 2.46
CA ALA A 226 15.32 3.78 2.08
C ALA A 226 15.88 4.26 0.74
N ASP A 227 15.03 4.38 -0.29
CA ASP A 227 15.41 4.83 -1.62
C ASP A 227 15.98 6.26 -1.59
N ARG A 228 15.34 7.19 -0.86
CA ARG A 228 15.88 8.55 -0.66
C ARG A 228 17.27 8.56 0.00
N THR A 229 17.49 7.75 1.04
CA THR A 229 18.81 7.64 1.68
C THR A 229 19.85 6.99 0.78
N LEU A 230 19.48 6.01 -0.05
CA LEU A 230 20.37 5.40 -1.03
C LEU A 230 20.78 6.41 -2.11
N ASP A 231 19.86 7.22 -2.61
CA ASP A 231 20.17 8.26 -3.59
C ASP A 231 21.06 9.36 -2.99
N LEU A 232 20.88 9.69 -1.71
CA LEU A 232 21.78 10.57 -0.98
C LEU A 232 23.18 9.96 -0.81
N ALA A 233 23.27 8.69 -0.45
CA ALA A 233 24.55 7.99 -0.32
C ALA A 233 25.27 7.89 -1.67
N ARG A 234 24.56 7.58 -2.76
CA ARG A 234 25.10 7.56 -4.12
C ARG A 234 25.61 8.92 -4.58
N SER A 235 24.82 9.97 -4.38
CA SER A 235 25.20 11.32 -4.78
C SER A 235 26.43 11.81 -4.00
N THR A 236 26.47 11.57 -2.68
CA THR A 236 27.63 11.93 -1.85
C THR A 236 28.91 11.19 -2.28
N VAL A 237 28.82 9.89 -2.58
CA VAL A 237 29.96 9.10 -3.10
C VAL A 237 30.37 9.54 -4.50
N ALA A 238 29.41 9.82 -5.39
CA ALA A 238 29.68 10.25 -6.75
C ALA A 238 30.32 11.63 -6.83
N GLU A 239 29.92 12.55 -5.94
CA GLU A 239 30.44 13.91 -5.85
C GLU A 239 31.88 13.95 -5.28
N HIS A 240 32.23 13.00 -4.41
CA HIS A 240 33.50 13.01 -3.67
C HIS A 240 34.39 11.79 -3.97
N ARG A 241 34.43 11.36 -5.23
CA ARG A 241 35.23 10.20 -5.67
C ARG A 241 36.69 10.34 -5.22
N GLY A 242 37.20 9.29 -4.58
CA GLY A 242 38.59 9.21 -4.07
C GLY A 242 38.81 9.79 -2.66
N ARG A 243 37.81 10.43 -2.04
CA ARG A 243 37.87 10.97 -0.66
C ARG A 243 36.98 10.22 0.32
N ILE A 244 36.26 9.21 -0.16
CA ILE A 244 35.39 8.35 0.64
C ILE A 244 36.14 7.05 0.95
N GLY A 245 36.16 6.65 2.22
CA GLY A 245 36.85 5.46 2.69
C GLY A 245 36.13 4.16 2.31
N ALA A 246 36.89 3.05 2.34
CA ALA A 246 36.40 1.73 1.98
C ALA A 246 35.20 1.28 2.83
N GLU A 247 35.16 1.64 4.12
CA GLU A 247 34.08 1.29 5.05
C GLU A 247 32.72 1.88 4.62
N ALA A 248 32.71 3.14 4.15
CA ALA A 248 31.50 3.79 3.63
C ALA A 248 31.03 3.15 2.32
N LEU A 249 31.96 2.75 1.45
CA LEU A 249 31.65 2.05 0.19
C LEU A 249 31.08 0.66 0.44
N THR A 250 31.64 -0.09 1.41
CA THR A 250 31.12 -1.39 1.81
C THR A 250 29.69 -1.27 2.34
N ARG A 251 29.41 -0.28 3.21
CA ARG A 251 28.05 -0.06 3.73
C ARG A 251 27.05 0.34 2.67
N LEU A 252 27.46 1.13 1.68
CA LEU A 252 26.63 1.44 0.52
C LEU A 252 26.34 0.18 -0.30
N ALA A 253 27.35 -0.64 -0.60
CA ALA A 253 27.18 -1.87 -1.37
C ALA A 253 26.26 -2.88 -0.66
N GLU A 254 26.39 -3.04 0.65
CA GLU A 254 25.50 -3.88 1.47
C GLU A 254 24.04 -3.38 1.40
N ALA A 255 23.82 -2.08 1.53
CA ALA A 255 22.49 -1.49 1.43
C ALA A 255 21.89 -1.68 0.02
N GLU A 256 22.69 -1.55 -1.04
CA GLU A 256 22.25 -1.78 -2.42
C GLU A 256 21.91 -3.24 -2.69
N HIS A 257 22.73 -4.17 -2.19
CA HIS A 257 22.50 -5.60 -2.31
C HIS A 257 21.18 -6.00 -1.64
N LEU A 258 20.97 -5.58 -0.39
CA LEU A 258 19.73 -5.84 0.34
C LEU A 258 18.51 -5.20 -0.33
N ARG A 259 18.67 -4.05 -1.00
CA ARG A 259 17.58 -3.41 -1.76
C ARG A 259 17.22 -4.17 -3.03
N ILE A 260 18.22 -4.75 -3.70
CA ILE A 260 18.04 -5.65 -4.84
C ILE A 260 17.34 -6.92 -4.37
N ASP A 261 17.75 -7.52 -3.26
CA ASP A 261 17.14 -8.72 -2.70
C ASP A 261 15.70 -8.46 -2.25
N LEU A 262 15.43 -7.34 -1.59
CA LEU A 262 14.06 -6.92 -1.25
C LEU A 262 13.21 -6.76 -2.52
N ARG A 263 13.76 -6.17 -3.59
CA ARG A 263 13.05 -6.04 -4.87
C ARG A 263 12.74 -7.40 -5.50
N HIS A 264 13.69 -8.32 -5.47
CA HIS A 264 13.50 -9.69 -5.96
C HIS A 264 12.52 -10.47 -5.09
N GLY A 265 12.58 -10.35 -3.76
CA GLY A 265 11.63 -10.97 -2.83
C GLY A 265 10.20 -10.42 -2.98
N LEU A 266 10.05 -9.11 -3.18
CA LEU A 266 8.77 -8.47 -3.51
C LEU A 266 8.25 -8.86 -4.91
N GLY A 267 9.13 -9.27 -5.83
CA GLY A 267 8.80 -9.74 -7.17
C GLY A 267 8.60 -11.26 -7.29
N ALA A 268 9.22 -12.05 -6.41
CA ALA A 268 9.15 -13.52 -6.37
C ALA A 268 8.00 -14.02 -5.49
N ALA A 269 7.65 -13.29 -4.42
CA ALA A 269 6.31 -13.36 -3.85
C ALA A 269 5.38 -12.78 -4.91
N GLN A 270 4.51 -13.61 -5.50
CA GLN A 270 3.80 -13.40 -6.78
C GLN A 270 2.87 -12.17 -6.90
N SER A 271 2.99 -11.15 -6.05
CA SER A 271 2.59 -9.76 -6.30
C SER A 271 3.03 -8.88 -5.12
N THR A 272 3.39 -7.63 -5.38
CA THR A 272 3.28 -6.55 -4.37
C THR A 272 1.87 -6.50 -3.76
N ALA A 273 0.83 -6.88 -4.52
CA ALA A 273 -0.52 -7.15 -4.03
C ALA A 273 -0.62 -8.32 -3.03
N SER A 274 0.08 -9.44 -3.23
CA SER A 274 0.06 -10.60 -2.32
C SER A 274 0.75 -10.30 -0.97
N LEU A 275 1.76 -9.42 -1.00
CA LEU A 275 2.35 -8.83 0.21
C LEU A 275 1.40 -7.86 0.90
N LEU A 276 0.62 -7.07 0.15
CA LEU A 276 -0.47 -6.26 0.72
C LEU A 276 -1.57 -7.13 1.35
N ILE A 277 -1.70 -8.40 0.98
CA ILE A 277 -2.71 -9.34 1.51
C ILE A 277 -2.23 -10.12 2.75
N ARG A 278 -0.95 -10.51 2.86
CA ARG A 278 -0.39 -11.24 4.03
C ARG A 278 0.43 -10.37 4.99
N GLU A 279 -0.06 -10.21 6.23
CA GLU A 279 0.53 -9.38 7.30
C GLU A 279 1.99 -9.73 7.66
N ASP A 280 2.34 -11.02 7.73
CA ASP A 280 3.68 -11.48 8.14
C ASP A 280 4.77 -11.08 7.12
N HIS A 281 4.46 -11.15 5.83
CA HIS A 281 5.40 -10.77 4.79
C HIS A 281 5.58 -9.26 4.71
N ARG A 282 4.51 -8.48 4.98
CA ARG A 282 4.56 -7.02 5.08
C ARG A 282 5.44 -6.54 6.23
N THR A 283 5.33 -7.19 7.39
CA THR A 283 6.14 -6.87 8.58
C THR A 283 7.63 -7.16 8.33
N LEU A 284 7.95 -8.32 7.73
CA LEU A 284 9.31 -8.67 7.35
C LEU A 284 9.89 -7.70 6.30
N ALA A 285 9.14 -7.40 5.24
CA ALA A 285 9.58 -6.45 4.21
C ALA A 285 9.79 -5.04 4.77
N THR A 286 8.97 -4.61 5.73
CA THR A 286 9.12 -3.29 6.38
C THR A 286 10.40 -3.25 7.22
N THR A 287 10.73 -4.33 7.91
CA THR A 287 11.96 -4.46 8.71
C THR A 287 13.20 -4.44 7.82
N ILE A 288 13.16 -5.14 6.69
CA ILE A 288 14.25 -5.11 5.70
C ILE A 288 14.42 -3.70 5.12
N ALA A 289 13.33 -3.01 4.77
CA ALA A 289 13.39 -1.63 4.26
C ALA A 289 14.00 -0.66 5.29
N GLN A 290 13.66 -0.80 6.56
CA GLN A 290 14.27 -0.03 7.64
C GLN A 290 15.76 -0.34 7.79
N HIS A 291 16.15 -1.61 7.69
CA HIS A 291 17.56 -2.01 7.76
C HIS A 291 18.39 -1.40 6.62
N ILE A 292 17.87 -1.40 5.39
CA ILE A 292 18.50 -0.74 4.23
C ILE A 292 18.71 0.76 4.51
N ALA A 293 17.68 1.45 5.01
CA ALA A 293 17.78 2.88 5.34
C ALA A 293 18.85 3.16 6.41
N THR A 294 19.03 2.23 7.36
CA THR A 294 20.03 2.33 8.42
C THR A 294 21.44 2.20 7.85
N LEU A 295 21.70 1.17 7.03
CA LEU A 295 22.99 0.96 6.37
C LEU A 295 23.34 2.12 5.42
N ALA A 296 22.36 2.63 4.67
CA ALA A 296 22.57 3.79 3.80
C ALA A 296 22.89 5.06 4.61
N SER A 297 22.26 5.25 5.77
CA SER A 297 22.57 6.37 6.67
C SER A 297 23.96 6.25 7.27
N ASP A 298 24.38 5.04 7.66
CA ASP A 298 25.75 4.77 8.14
C ASP A 298 26.78 5.09 7.05
N ALA A 299 26.51 4.71 5.80
CA ALA A 299 27.38 5.04 4.66
C ALA A 299 27.54 6.57 4.51
N VAL A 300 26.45 7.34 4.65
CA VAL A 300 26.49 8.81 4.61
C VAL A 300 27.28 9.39 5.79
N LEU A 301 27.13 8.85 7.00
CA LEU A 301 27.86 9.32 8.19
C LEU A 301 29.35 9.05 8.08
N LEU A 302 29.73 7.85 7.64
CA LEU A 302 31.12 7.49 7.37
C LEU A 302 31.70 8.36 6.26
N ALA A 303 30.98 8.55 5.16
CA ALA A 303 31.39 9.46 4.09
C ALA A 303 31.63 10.89 4.60
N ARG A 304 30.76 11.42 5.47
CA ARG A 304 30.96 12.74 6.08
C ARG A 304 32.16 12.79 7.01
N ARG A 305 32.42 11.72 7.78
CA ARG A 305 33.62 11.59 8.63
C ARG A 305 34.88 11.65 7.77
N ASP A 306 34.90 10.89 6.67
CA ASP A 306 36.05 10.81 5.78
C ASP A 306 36.31 12.15 5.07
N LEU A 307 35.23 12.87 4.69
CA LEU A 307 35.33 14.22 4.15
C LEU A 307 35.87 15.23 5.17
N ALA A 308 35.49 15.11 6.43
CA ALA A 308 36.01 15.96 7.51
C ALA A 308 37.49 15.66 7.79
N ALA A 309 37.89 14.39 7.78
CA ALA A 309 39.30 13.99 7.92
C ALA A 309 40.16 14.41 6.72
N SER A 310 39.55 14.47 5.52
CA SER A 310 40.20 14.92 4.29
C SER A 310 40.21 16.43 4.11
N ARG A 311 39.71 17.23 5.07
CA ARG A 311 39.85 18.69 5.04
C ARG A 311 41.24 19.05 5.59
N PRO A 312 42.03 19.88 4.89
CA PRO A 312 43.28 20.37 5.46
C PRO A 312 42.96 21.16 6.73
N PRO A 313 43.82 21.10 7.78
CA PRO A 313 43.63 21.92 8.96
C PRO A 313 43.58 23.37 8.49
N SER A 314 42.46 24.05 8.77
CA SER A 314 42.35 25.48 8.53
C SER A 314 43.54 26.14 9.24
N ARG A 315 44.43 26.78 8.47
CA ARG A 315 45.45 27.71 8.99
C ARG A 315 44.71 28.72 9.88
N ARG A 316 44.63 28.43 11.17
CA ARG A 316 44.30 29.36 12.24
C ARG A 316 45.60 29.56 13.00
N GLY A 317 46.11 30.77 12.93
CA GLY A 317 47.21 31.25 13.76
C GLY A 317 48.51 31.41 12.98
N GLU A 318 48.69 32.62 12.44
CA GLU A 318 49.93 33.38 12.29
C GLU A 318 49.45 34.67 11.58
N GLY A 319 49.33 35.82 12.26
CA GLY A 319 50.35 36.42 13.10
C GLY A 319 51.14 37.37 12.22
#